data_AF-A0A8J7RCE7-F1
#
_entry.id   AF-A0A8J7RCE7-F1
#
_cell.length_a   1.000
_cell.length_b   1.000
_cell.length_c   1.000
_cell.angle_alpha   90.00
_cell.angle_beta   90.00
_cell.angle_gamma   90.00
#
_symmetry.space_group_name_H-M   'P 1'
#
loop_
_entity.id
_entity.type
_entity.pdbx_description
1 polymer ?
#
loop_
_entity_poly.entity_id
_entity_poly.type
_entity_poly.pdbx_seq_one_letter_code
_entity_poly.pdbx_strand_id
1 'polypeptide(L)' 'RVIDMDLLLFGREVRRTEFLELPHPRMAERAFVLVPLLEIAPDIVLPDGRRASELLARLDCRVEGTTIFQ' A
#
# COMPACT_ATOMS: atom_id res chain seq x y z
N ARG A 1 6.08 2.46 -20.16
CA ARG A 1 6.13 1.04 -19.73
C ARG A 1 4.77 0.42 -20.04
N VAL A 2 4.71 -0.85 -20.46
CA VAL A 2 3.43 -1.54 -20.74
C VAL A 2 2.80 -2.05 -19.44
N ILE A 3 3.63 -2.51 -18.51
CA ILE A 3 3.23 -2.98 -17.19
C ILE A 3 4.32 -2.65 -16.17
N ASP A 4 3.91 -2.42 -14.93
CA ASP A 4 4.78 -2.24 -13.76
C ASP A 4 4.26 -3.13 -12.62
N MET A 5 5.15 -3.80 -11.91
CA MET A 5 4.81 -4.73 -10.83
C MET A 5 5.66 -4.44 -9.61
N ASP A 6 5.02 -3.95 -8.55
CA ASP A 6 5.67 -3.67 -7.27
C ASP A 6 5.31 -4.76 -6.24
N LEU A 7 6.32 -5.29 -5.54
CA LEU A 7 6.09 -6.14 -4.37
C LEU A 7 5.86 -5.26 -3.14
N LEU A 8 4.62 -5.21 -2.64
CA LEU A 8 4.24 -4.33 -1.53
C LEU A 8 4.63 -4.91 -0.17
N LEU A 9 4.26 -6.17 0.08
CA LEU A 9 4.40 -6.87 1.35
C LEU A 9 4.71 -8.35 1.10
N PHE A 10 5.48 -8.95 2.01
CA PHE A 10 5.71 -10.39 2.02
C PHE A 10 5.59 -10.92 3.45
N GLY A 11 4.38 -11.34 3.84
CA GLY A 11 4.09 -11.70 5.23
C GLY A 11 4.45 -10.58 6.20
N ARG A 12 5.31 -10.88 7.18
CA ARG A 12 5.86 -9.91 8.14
C ARG A 12 7.30 -9.50 7.84
N GLU A 13 7.81 -9.82 6.65
CA GLU A 13 9.20 -9.57 6.30
C GLU A 13 9.50 -8.07 6.22
N VAL A 14 10.61 -7.68 6.86
CA VAL A 14 11.21 -6.35 6.74
C VAL A 14 12.59 -6.56 6.13
N ARG A 15 12.80 -6.05 4.92
CA ARG A 15 14.03 -6.23 4.17
C ARG A 15 14.43 -4.93 3.51
N ARG A 16 15.72 -4.62 3.55
CA ARG A 16 16.30 -3.53 2.77
C ARG A 16 17.60 -4.02 2.13
N THR A 17 17.60 -4.14 0.82
CA THR A 17 18.78 -4.43 0.00
C THR A 17 18.86 -3.42 -1.14
N GLU A 18 19.90 -3.52 -1.97
CA GLU A 18 20.01 -2.73 -3.20
C GLU A 18 18.87 -2.99 -4.19
N PHE A 19 18.31 -4.21 -4.19
CA PHE A 19 17.32 -4.65 -5.17
C PHE A 19 15.88 -4.72 -4.64
N LEU A 20 15.69 -4.74 -3.32
CA LEU A 20 14.38 -4.95 -2.70
C LEU A 20 14.25 -4.22 -1.37
N GLU A 21 13.17 -3.45 -1.24
CA GLU A 21 12.76 -2.82 0.01
C GLU A 21 11.33 -3.26 0.35
N LEU A 22 11.17 -3.88 1.53
CA LEU A 22 9.91 -4.38 2.08
C LEU A 22 9.72 -3.90 3.52
N PRO A 23 8.52 -3.41 3.89
CA PRO A 23 7.40 -3.03 3.02
C PRO A 23 7.79 -2.03 1.93
N HIS A 24 7.10 -2.03 0.79
CA HIS A 24 7.43 -1.11 -0.30
C HIS A 24 7.40 0.34 0.22
N PRO A 25 8.48 1.12 0.05
CA PRO A 25 8.72 2.33 0.82
C PRO A 25 7.65 3.40 0.64
N ARG A 26 7.01 3.43 -0.54
CA ARG A 26 5.99 4.42 -0.91
C ARG A 26 4.56 3.90 -0.85
N MET A 27 4.33 2.68 -0.36
CA MET A 27 2.96 2.12 -0.36
C MET A 27 2.00 2.91 0.55
N ALA A 28 2.52 3.44 1.66
CA ALA A 28 1.75 4.18 2.65
C ALA A 28 1.31 5.58 2.17
N GLU A 29 1.88 6.06 1.07
CA GLU A 29 1.64 7.41 0.52
C GLU A 29 0.67 7.40 -0.66
N ARG A 30 0.26 6.22 -1.15
CA ARG A 30 -0.44 6.06 -2.42
C ARG A 30 -1.83 5.47 -2.22
N ALA A 31 -2.86 6.27 -2.47
CA ALA A 31 -4.25 5.83 -2.37
C ALA A 31 -4.55 4.69 -3.37
N PHE A 32 -3.99 4.75 -4.59
CA PHE A 32 -4.13 3.68 -5.58
C PHE A 32 -3.46 2.36 -5.18
N VAL A 33 -2.65 2.36 -4.12
CA VAL A 33 -2.11 1.14 -3.50
C VAL A 33 -2.99 0.71 -2.34
N LEU A 34 -3.32 1.65 -1.43
CA LEU A 34 -4.03 1.33 -0.19
C LEU A 34 -5.50 0.99 -0.40
N VAL A 35 -6.21 1.68 -1.30
CA VAL A 35 -7.63 1.41 -1.59
C VAL A 35 -7.83 -0.03 -2.08
N PRO A 36 -7.20 -0.50 -3.18
CA PRO A 36 -7.37 -1.88 -3.62
C PRO A 36 -6.79 -2.91 -2.64
N LEU A 37 -5.76 -2.55 -1.88
CA LEU A 37 -5.25 -3.43 -0.81
C LEU A 37 -6.31 -3.68 0.27
N LEU A 38 -7.03 -2.64 0.67
CA LEU A 38 -8.08 -2.75 1.69
C LEU A 38 -9.34 -3.46 1.19
N GLU A 39 -9.62 -3.44 -0.12
CA GLU A 39 -10.70 -4.23 -0.71
C GLU A 39 -10.47 -5.75 -0.53
N ILE A 40 -9.21 -6.21 -0.65
CA ILE A 40 -8.88 -7.64 -0.52
C ILE A 40 -8.41 -8.04 0.88
N ALA A 41 -7.92 -7.09 1.68
CA ALA A 41 -7.38 -7.33 3.01
C ALA A 41 -7.72 -6.16 3.97
N PRO A 42 -8.98 -6.03 4.43
CA PRO A 42 -9.46 -4.87 5.16
C PRO A 42 -8.78 -4.66 6.53
N ASP A 43 -8.36 -5.75 7.17
CA ASP A 43 -7.72 -5.73 8.50
C ASP A 43 -6.19 -5.82 8.42
N ILE A 44 -5.58 -5.57 7.26
CA ILE A 44 -4.13 -5.73 7.11
C ILE A 44 -3.35 -4.75 8.00
N VAL A 45 -2.41 -5.33 8.74
CA VAL A 45 -1.47 -4.62 9.60
C VAL A 45 -0.09 -4.76 9.00
N LEU A 46 0.58 -3.63 8.73
CA LEU A 46 1.95 -3.62 8.23
C LEU A 46 2.91 -4.18 9.30
N PRO A 47 4.12 -4.63 8.90
CA PRO A 47 5.11 -5.15 9.84
C PRO A 47 5.47 -4.21 11.01
N ASP A 48 5.32 -2.90 10.80
CA ASP A 48 5.54 -1.84 11.80
C ASP A 48 4.35 -1.58 12.74
N GLY A 49 3.25 -2.31 12.58
CA GLY A 49 2.06 -2.25 13.44
C GLY A 49 0.98 -1.27 12.98
N ARG A 50 1.21 -0.47 11.92
CA ARG A 50 0.19 0.44 11.39
C ARG A 50 -0.87 -0.33 10.59
N ARG A 51 -2.14 0.03 10.75
CA ARG A 51 -3.22 -0.50 9.90
C ARG A 51 -3.24 0.23 8.56
N ALA A 52 -3.44 -0.49 7.46
CA ALA A 52 -3.53 0.17 6.15
C ALA A 52 -4.70 1.17 6.06
N SER A 53 -5.79 0.93 6.81
CA SER A 53 -6.93 1.85 6.91
C SER A 53 -6.55 3.19 7.57
N GLU A 54 -5.68 3.17 8.59
CA GLU A 54 -5.16 4.38 9.23
C GLU A 54 -4.22 5.16 8.32
N LEU A 55 -3.49 4.46 7.44
CA LEU A 55 -2.65 5.10 6.44
C LEU A 55 -3.51 5.79 5.38
N LEU A 56 -4.54 5.10 4.86
CA LEU A 56 -5.45 5.67 3.86
C LEU A 56 -6.18 6.90 4.41
N ALA A 57 -6.62 6.86 5.66
CA ALA A 57 -7.31 7.98 6.31
C ALA A 57 -6.46 9.26 6.45
N ARG A 58 -5.13 9.17 6.28
CA ARG A 58 -4.21 10.33 6.30
C ARG A 58 -4.00 10.96 4.93
N LEU A 59 -4.46 10.31 3.86
CA LEU A 59 -4.30 10.79 2.51
C LEU A 59 -5.50 11.66 2.12
N ASP A 60 -5.22 12.81 1.51
CA ASP A 60 -6.24 13.60 0.84
C ASP A 60 -6.58 12.89 -0.48
N CYS A 61 -7.64 12.09 -0.47
CA CYS A 61 -8.07 11.34 -1.63
C CYS A 61 -9.59 11.12 -1.62
N ARG A 62 -10.15 10.91 -2.81
CA ARG A 62 -11.55 10.51 -3.01
C ARG A 62 -11.63 9.36 -4.00
N VAL A 63 -12.61 8.48 -3.80
CA VAL A 63 -12.85 7.33 -4.68
C VAL A 63 -14.22 7.48 -5.33
N GLU A 64 -14.27 7.42 -6.65
CA GLU A 64 -15.50 7.43 -7.45
C GLU A 64 -15.54 6.21 -8.36
N GLY A 65 -16.33 5.21 -7.99
CA GLY A 65 -16.33 3.92 -8.68
C GLY A 65 -14.94 3.28 -8.61
N THR A 66 -14.32 3.03 -9.77
CA THR A 66 -12.97 2.47 -9.87
C THR A 66 -11.88 3.54 -10.01
N THR A 67 -12.23 4.83 -9.96
CA THR A 67 -11.28 5.93 -10.10
C THR A 67 -10.90 6.47 -8.72
N ILE A 68 -9.60 6.56 -8.47
CA ILE A 68 -9.02 7.09 -7.23
C ILE A 68 -8.37 8.42 -7.58
N PHE A 69 -8.84 9.50 -6.96
CA PHE A 69 -8.25 10.83 -7.07
C PHE A 69 -7.46 11.10 -5.80
N GLN A 70 -6.17 11.38 -5.98
CA GLN A 70 -5.22 11.74 -4.93
C GLN A 70 -4.28 12.80 -5.48
#